data_AF-A0A645IT00-F1
#
_entry.id   AF-A0A645IT00-F1
#
_cell.length_a   1.000
_cell.length_b   1.000
_cell.length_c   1.000
_cell.angle_alpha   90.00
_cell.angle_beta   90.00
_cell.angle_gamma   90.00
#
_symmetry.space_group_name_H-M   'P 1'
#
loop_
_entity.id
_entity.type
_entity.pdbx_description
1 polymer ?
#
loop_
_entity_poly.entity_id
_entity_poly.type
_entity_poly.pdbx_seq_one_letter_code
_entity_poly.pdbx_strand_id
1 'polypeptide(L)'
;MELRTTIIRDFIGSENEISRIATWISENVKNRDVIYVLQQGIPEHSLQEDLRKIRAIEREELFELGKVAKGFLQKVRIRTKEEGEEII
;
A
#
# COMPACT_ATOMS: atom_id res chain seq x y z
N MET A 1 -6.07 -2.46 15.22
CA MET A 1 -5.94 -1.12 14.59
C MET A 1 -5.19 -1.30 13.28
N GLU A 2 -5.63 -0.64 12.21
CA GLU A 2 -5.05 -0.77 10.87
C GLU A 2 -4.55 0.61 10.42
N LEU A 3 -3.38 0.67 9.80
CA LEU A 3 -2.92 1.81 9.01
C LEU A 3 -2.94 1.42 7.55
N ARG A 4 -3.44 2.30 6.69
CA ARG A 4 -3.66 1.98 5.29
C ARG A 4 -3.05 3.04 4.38
N THR A 5 -2.36 2.59 3.35
CA THR A 5 -1.94 3.43 2.22
C THR A 5 -2.61 2.91 0.96
N THR A 6 -3.37 3.77 0.28
CA THR A 6 -3.94 3.44 -1.03
C THR A 6 -2.93 3.77 -2.12
N ILE A 7 -2.56 2.77 -2.91
CA ILE A 7 -1.54 2.84 -3.94
C ILE A 7 -2.17 3.22 -5.28
N ILE A 8 -1.71 4.32 -5.84
CA ILE A 8 -2.11 4.79 -7.16
C ILE A 8 -0.83 4.99 -7.95
N ARG A 9 -0.70 4.26 -9.05
CA ARG A 9 0.47 4.32 -9.94
C ARG A 9 0.81 5.76 -10.29
N ASP A 10 2.10 6.06 -10.28
CA ASP A 10 2.68 7.38 -10.58
C ASP A 10 2.20 8.53 -9.67
N PHE A 11 1.48 8.23 -8.59
CA PHE A 11 1.02 9.21 -7.60
C PHE A 11 1.54 8.89 -6.19
N ILE A 12 1.40 7.63 -5.75
CA ILE A 12 1.94 7.15 -4.49
C ILE A 12 2.15 5.63 -4.59
N GLY A 13 3.32 5.17 -4.15
CA GLY A 13 3.63 3.74 -4.09
C GLY A 13 4.89 3.33 -4.83
N SER A 14 5.86 4.23 -4.99
CA SER A 14 7.23 3.81 -5.30
C SER A 14 7.86 3.09 -4.10
N GLU A 15 8.85 2.23 -4.34
CA GLU A 15 9.56 1.52 -3.27
C GLU A 15 10.15 2.48 -2.21
N ASN A 16 10.68 3.62 -2.65
CA ASN A 16 11.23 4.63 -1.76
C ASN A 16 10.15 5.27 -0.87
N GLU A 17 8.97 5.60 -1.42
CA GLU A 17 7.86 6.12 -0.63
C GLU A 17 7.36 5.11 0.38
N ILE A 18 7.20 3.85 -0.03
CA ILE A 18 6.76 2.77 0.85
C ILE A 18 7.78 2.54 1.97
N SER A 19 9.07 2.53 1.65
CA SER A 19 10.14 2.43 2.66
C SER A 19 10.08 3.56 3.67
N ARG A 20 9.88 4.81 3.21
CA ARG A 20 9.77 5.99 4.08
C ARG A 20 8.53 5.94 4.97
N ILE A 21 7.38 5.56 4.42
CA ILE A 21 6.14 5.41 5.19
C ILE A 21 6.29 4.29 6.23
N ALA A 22 6.80 3.12 5.82
CA ALA A 22 6.97 1.97 6.71
C ALA A 22 7.98 2.26 7.85
N THR A 23 9.08 2.94 7.53
CA THR A 23 10.06 3.42 8.53
C THR A 23 9.38 4.37 9.51
N TRP A 24 8.67 5.38 9.00
CA TRP A 24 7.96 6.33 9.84
C TRP A 24 6.95 5.65 10.77
N ILE A 25 6.18 4.68 10.27
CA ILE A 25 5.26 3.88 11.08
C ILE A 25 6.02 3.15 12.19
N SER A 26 7.14 2.49 11.85
CA SER A 26 7.96 1.75 12.82
C SER A 26 8.51 2.64 13.94
N GLU A 27 8.87 3.88 13.61
CA GLU A 27 9.44 4.83 14.58
C GLU A 27 8.39 5.54 15.43
N ASN A 28 7.23 5.85 14.86
CA ASN A 28 6.27 6.78 15.46
C ASN A 28 5.01 6.09 16.03
N VAL A 29 4.69 4.88 15.58
CA VAL A 29 3.50 4.16 16.03
C VAL A 29 3.85 3.28 17.22
N LYS A 30 3.43 3.69 18.41
CA LYS A 30 3.69 2.96 19.67
C LYS A 30 3.07 1.56 19.70
N ASN A 31 1.96 1.37 18.98
CA ASN A 31 1.30 0.06 18.91
C ASN A 31 2.05 -0.86 17.94
N ARG A 32 2.86 -1.77 18.48
CA ARG A 32 3.64 -2.75 17.71
C ARG A 32 2.78 -3.83 17.03
N ASP A 33 1.50 -3.94 17.39
CA ASP A 33 0.55 -4.86 16.77
C ASP A 33 -0.25 -4.24 15.63
N VAL A 34 0.04 -2.99 15.25
CA VAL A 34 -0.61 -2.34 14.12
C VAL A 34 -0.39 -3.15 12.84
N ILE A 35 -1.46 -3.33 12.07
CA ILE A 35 -1.39 -3.96 10.74
C ILE A 35 -1.25 -2.83 9.72
N TYR A 36 -0.22 -2.89 8.89
CA TYR A 36 -0.06 -1.97 7.76
C TYR A 36 -0.57 -2.61 6.47
N VAL A 37 -1.53 -1.95 5.83
CA VAL A 37 -2.20 -2.45 4.62
C VAL A 37 -1.87 -1.55 3.44
N LEU A 38 -1.30 -2.14 2.39
CA LEU A 38 -1.19 -1.50 1.09
C LEU A 38 -2.42 -1.88 0.27
N GLN A 39 -3.29 -0.91 0.01
CA GLN A 39 -4.54 -1.14 -0.72
C GLN A 39 -4.40 -0.67 -2.16
N GLN A 40 -4.83 -1.49 -3.12
CA GLN A 40 -4.94 -1.12 -4.52
C GLN A 40 -5.90 0.06 -4.68
N GLY A 41 -5.45 1.13 -5.33
CA GLY A 41 -6.32 2.20 -5.78
C GLY A 41 -7.16 1.75 -6.97
N ILE A 42 -8.35 2.33 -7.13
CA ILE A 42 -9.26 2.09 -8.26
C ILE A 42 -9.39 3.41 -9.04
N PRO A 43 -8.46 3.71 -9.96
CA PRO A 43 -8.39 5.03 -10.59
C PRO A 43 -9.64 5.35 -11.42
N GLU A 44 -10.28 4.34 -12.01
CA GLU A 44 -11.52 4.45 -12.80
C GLU A 44 -12.68 5.14 -12.06
N HIS A 45 -12.71 5.06 -10.72
CA HIS A 45 -13.75 5.67 -9.89
C HIS A 45 -13.31 7.00 -9.26
N SER A 46 -12.14 7.51 -9.63
CA SER A 46 -11.63 8.77 -9.07
C SER A 46 -12.54 9.95 -9.42
N LEU A 47 -12.74 10.86 -8.47
CA LEU A 47 -13.39 12.15 -8.73
C LEU A 47 -12.51 13.07 -9.58
N GLN A 48 -11.20 12.84 -9.58
CA GLN A 48 -10.25 13.55 -10.43
C GLN A 48 -10.10 12.82 -11.76
N GLU A 49 -10.60 13.43 -12.84
CA GLU A 49 -10.70 12.80 -14.16
C GLU A 49 -9.34 12.36 -14.71
N ASP A 50 -8.26 13.10 -14.43
CA ASP A 50 -6.92 12.74 -14.89
C ASP A 50 -6.41 11.44 -14.26
N LEU A 51 -6.81 11.14 -13.03
CA LEU A 51 -6.45 9.87 -12.38
C LEU A 51 -7.15 8.68 -13.05
N ARG A 52 -8.33 8.86 -13.67
CA ARG A 52 -9.05 7.76 -14.33
C ARG A 52 -8.30 7.17 -15.51
N LYS A 53 -7.34 7.92 -16.08
CA LYS A 53 -6.51 7.48 -17.21
C LYS A 53 -5.32 6.62 -16.76
N ILE A 54 -5.04 6.58 -15.46
CA ILE A 54 -3.92 5.83 -14.89
C ILE A 54 -4.28 4.35 -14.80
N ARG A 55 -3.39 3.48 -15.30
CA ARG A 55 -3.52 2.03 -15.12
C ARG A 55 -3.42 1.70 -13.64
N ALA A 56 -4.38 0.94 -13.12
CA ALA A 56 -4.33 0.43 -11.76
C ALA A 56 -3.01 -0.32 -11.48
N ILE A 57 -2.61 -0.38 -10.22
CA ILE A 57 -1.48 -1.23 -9.84
C ILE A 57 -1.93 -2.69 -9.90
N GLU A 58 -1.16 -3.57 -10.54
CA GLU A 58 -1.50 -4.99 -10.53
C GLU A 58 -1.20 -5.60 -9.17
N ARG A 59 -1.78 -6.77 -8.90
CA ARG A 59 -1.56 -7.52 -7.67
C ARG A 59 -0.07 -7.78 -7.42
N GLU A 60 0.66 -8.25 -8.43
CA GLU A 60 2.08 -8.61 -8.30
C GLU A 60 2.93 -7.39 -7.98
N GLU A 61 2.66 -6.25 -8.63
CA GLU A 61 3.33 -4.98 -8.34
C GLU A 61 3.05 -4.53 -6.90
N LEU A 62 1.80 -4.63 -6.44
CA LEU A 62 1.43 -4.33 -5.06
C LEU A 62 2.08 -5.28 -4.05
N PHE A 63 2.23 -6.56 -4.41
CA PHE A 63 2.86 -7.59 -3.57
C PHE A 63 4.35 -7.30 -3.36
N GLU A 64 5.08 -6.89 -4.40
CA GLU A 64 6.49 -6.48 -4.27
C GLU A 64 6.63 -5.24 -3.36
N LEU A 65 5.75 -4.25 -3.47
CA LEU A 65 5.71 -3.13 -2.51
C LEU A 65 5.41 -3.59 -1.09
N GLY A 66 4.55 -4.59 -0.95
CA GLY A 66 4.28 -5.27 0.31
C GLY A 66 5.56 -5.82 0.93
N LYS A 67 6.39 -6.51 0.16
CA LYS A 67 7.69 -7.05 0.64
C LYS A 67 8.63 -5.94 1.07
N VAL A 68 8.66 -4.82 0.37
CA VAL A 68 9.44 -3.64 0.78
C VAL A 68 9.00 -3.19 2.18
N ALA A 69 7.70 -2.99 2.41
CA ALA A 69 7.18 -2.61 3.72
C ALA A 69 7.46 -3.67 4.81
N LYS A 70 7.41 -4.96 4.45
CA LYS A 70 7.70 -6.10 5.35
C LYS A 70 9.14 -6.08 5.88
N GLY A 71 10.07 -5.47 5.15
CA GLY A 71 11.44 -5.23 5.62
C GLY A 71 11.52 -4.34 6.87
N PHE A 72 10.49 -3.52 7.13
CA PHE A 72 10.46 -2.57 8.25
C PHE A 72 9.40 -2.92 9.31
N LEU A 73 8.33 -3.60 8.91
CA LEU A 73 7.15 -3.87 9.75
C LEU A 73 6.81 -5.36 9.76
N GLN A 74 6.44 -5.88 10.93
CA GLN A 74 6.13 -7.30 11.10
C GLN A 74 4.79 -7.72 10.47
N LYS A 75 3.77 -6.88 10.59
CA LYS A 75 2.39 -7.16 10.17
C LYS A 75 2.02 -6.31 8.95
N VAL A 76 2.32 -6.84 7.77
CA VAL A 76 2.01 -6.21 6.49
C VAL A 76 1.02 -7.07 5.71
N ARG A 77 0.06 -6.41 5.05
CA ARG A 77 -0.89 -7.04 4.15
C ARG A 77 -1.03 -6.20 2.89
N ILE A 78 -1.42 -6.83 1.80
CA ILE A 78 -1.93 -6.12 0.62
C ILE A 78 -3.43 -6.34 0.52
N ARG A 79 -4.13 -5.40 -0.12
CA ARG A 79 -5.54 -5.55 -0.42
C ARG A 79 -5.83 -5.17 -1.87
N THR A 80 -6.21 -6.13 -2.69
CA THR A 80 -6.61 -5.95 -4.08
C THR A 80 -8.13 -5.97 -4.22
N LYS A 81 -8.63 -5.45 -5.35
CA LYS A 81 -10.04 -5.50 -5.70
C LYS A 81 -10.47 -6.94 -6.02
N GLU A 82 -9.58 -7.71 -6.64
CA GLU A 82 -9.86 -9.04 -7.16
C GLU A 82 -9.76 -10.11 -6.07
N GLU A 83 -8.68 -10.12 -5.29
CA GLU A 83 -8.35 -11.20 -4.34
C GLU A 83 -8.62 -10.84 -2.88
N GLY A 84 -9.04 -9.59 -2.60
CA GLY A 84 -9.27 -9.12 -1.25
C GLY A 84 -7.96 -8.96 -0.49
N GLU A 85 -7.90 -9.45 0.75
CA GLU A 85 -6.76 -9.24 1.65
C GLU A 85 -5.78 -10.42 1.68
N GLU A 86 -4.49 -10.12 1.52
CA GLU A 86 -3.42 -11.11 1.50
C GLU A 86 -2.31 -10.73 2.48
N ILE A 87 -1.73 -11.72 3.14
CA ILE A 87 -0.58 -11.53 4.05
C ILE A 87 0.71 -11.53 3.22
N ILE A 88 1.59 -10.58 3.55
CA ILE A 88 2.97 -10.54 3.04
C ILE A 88 3.91 -11.26 3.99
#